data_AF-A0A2V7U073-F1
#
_entry.id   AF-A0A2V7U073-F1
#
_cell.length_a   1.000
_cell.length_b   1.000
_cell.length_c   1.000
_cell.angle_alpha   90.00
_cell.angle_beta   90.00
_cell.angle_gamma   90.00
#
_symmetry.space_group_name_H-M   'P 1'
#
loop_
_entity.id
_entity.type
_entity.pdbx_description
1 polymer ?
#
loop_
_entity_poly.entity_id
_entity_poly.type
_entity_poly.pdbx_seq_one_letter_code
_entity_poly.pdbx_strand_id
1 'polypeptide(L)'
;MEINRSGSQPSGTGPATSCANRGSHEPIVPRSSRTTRFTATALSLLLGPAGTASAEPQGMTVTRSGSQPSNKGSDQYFTGSVRVDPLFQPKAPSRVSGAYVSFEPGARSAWHTHPLGQTLIVTAGTGWVQEWNGEKQEIRPGDVVWTPPGVKHWHGATATSGMTHIAIQESLDGKNVEWMEKVSDEQYGKTASAPGPSALPSVAPRLGDVGAVSPALEGYTQRVLLGDLWKRPGLSPRDRSIVTLAALVARSQTVELPFYLNLALDNGLRPAELSEIITHLAFYSGWANAMAAAAVAKDVFAGRTIGSDQLPPASGPRLPLDEAAEAQRAARVAEDFGQVAPGVVQYTTDLLFRDLWLRPALAPRDRSLATVSALVATGQVAQITFHLNRAMDNGLTKTEASETLAQLAFYAGWPNVFSALPVVKSVLEKRPGAPPPANRGSIMRLKLTVGGKVATATLVDSATARDFVSLMPMTLTMDDLFKREKFGHLPRALSGDGEGARTYEVGDVVYWPPGPDVAVFYRHDGQRIPAPGITVLARIDSGVEAFSAPGPLRVTIERLE
;
A
#
# COMPACT_ATOMS: atom_id res chain seq x y z
N MET A 1 24.83 -55.76 2.01
CA MET A 1 26.29 -55.94 2.08
C MET A 1 26.91 -54.71 1.46
N GLU A 2 27.74 -54.08 2.26
CA GLU A 2 28.20 -52.70 2.26
C GLU A 2 29.35 -52.45 1.26
N ILE A 3 29.75 -51.17 1.14
CA ILE A 3 31.10 -50.66 0.73
C ILE A 3 31.25 -50.32 -0.77
N ASN A 4 31.36 -49.07 -1.26
CA ASN A 4 32.05 -47.82 -0.86
C ASN A 4 33.47 -47.68 -1.49
N ARG A 5 33.67 -46.58 -2.23
CA ARG A 5 34.87 -45.72 -2.41
C ARG A 5 36.22 -46.30 -2.84
N SER A 6 36.85 -45.58 -3.78
CA SER A 6 38.04 -44.70 -3.61
C SER A 6 38.85 -44.65 -4.91
N GLY A 7 39.21 -43.46 -5.44
CA GLY A 7 40.49 -42.77 -5.18
C GLY A 7 41.54 -43.26 -6.22
N SER A 8 42.39 -42.49 -6.88
CA SER A 8 42.92 -41.13 -6.72
C SER A 8 43.87 -40.87 -7.91
N GLN A 9 44.05 -39.60 -8.28
CA GLN A 9 45.19 -39.03 -9.05
C GLN A 9 46.57 -39.39 -8.39
N PRO A 10 47.79 -39.10 -8.94
CA PRO A 10 48.15 -37.92 -9.75
C PRO A 10 49.37 -37.98 -10.73
N SER A 11 49.56 -36.84 -11.41
CA SER A 11 50.82 -36.12 -11.72
C SER A 11 51.91 -36.69 -12.64
N GLY A 12 52.32 -35.82 -13.59
CA GLY A 12 53.64 -35.78 -14.24
C GLY A 12 53.63 -34.77 -15.39
N THR A 13 53.78 -33.47 -15.13
CA THR A 13 54.99 -32.65 -15.36
C THR A 13 55.60 -32.76 -16.77
N GLY A 14 55.63 -31.63 -17.49
CA GLY A 14 56.07 -31.43 -18.88
C GLY A 14 57.57 -31.63 -19.17
N PRO A 15 58.24 -30.85 -20.06
CA PRO A 15 57.84 -29.60 -20.70
C PRO A 15 58.09 -29.53 -22.23
N ALA A 16 57.73 -28.36 -22.77
CA ALA A 16 57.86 -27.90 -24.14
C ALA A 16 59.28 -27.46 -24.53
N THR A 17 59.53 -27.38 -25.85
CA THR A 17 60.30 -26.38 -26.65
C THR A 17 60.83 -27.09 -27.92
N SER A 18 61.17 -26.49 -29.06
CA SER A 18 60.85 -25.26 -29.81
C SER A 18 61.64 -25.37 -31.15
N CYS A 19 61.45 -24.40 -32.05
CA CYS A 19 62.25 -24.08 -33.25
C CYS A 19 61.97 -24.95 -34.51
N ALA A 20 61.42 -24.46 -35.63
CA ALA A 20 61.68 -23.31 -36.52
C ALA A 20 62.54 -23.68 -37.76
N ASN A 21 61.97 -23.48 -38.96
CA ASN A 21 62.39 -22.46 -39.96
C ASN A 21 62.54 -22.92 -41.44
N ARG A 22 62.20 -21.98 -42.35
CA ARG A 22 62.50 -21.79 -43.80
C ARG A 22 61.71 -22.65 -44.80
N GLY A 23 61.22 -22.19 -45.96
CA GLY A 23 61.29 -20.98 -46.83
C GLY A 23 60.68 -21.45 -48.18
N SER A 24 60.09 -20.70 -49.11
CA SER A 24 60.45 -19.44 -49.76
C SER A 24 59.42 -19.12 -50.87
N HIS A 25 59.04 -17.85 -51.06
CA HIS A 25 59.02 -17.08 -52.33
C HIS A 25 57.95 -15.97 -52.36
N GLU A 26 58.43 -14.73 -52.31
CA GLU A 26 57.82 -13.46 -52.77
C GLU A 26 58.06 -13.29 -54.30
N PRO A 27 57.47 -12.32 -55.06
CA PRO A 27 57.32 -10.92 -54.64
C PRO A 27 56.18 -10.01 -55.22
N ILE A 28 56.06 -8.83 -54.59
CA ILE A 28 55.64 -7.48 -55.05
C ILE A 28 54.15 -7.04 -55.03
N VAL A 29 53.98 -5.86 -54.41
CA VAL A 29 52.82 -5.06 -53.97
C VAL A 29 52.21 -4.19 -55.10
N PRO A 30 50.99 -3.61 -54.98
CA PRO A 30 50.84 -2.31 -54.28
C PRO A 30 49.57 -2.15 -53.40
N ARG A 31 49.64 -1.19 -52.47
CA ARG A 31 48.58 -0.71 -51.57
C ARG A 31 47.44 -0.01 -52.33
N SER A 32 46.17 -0.28 -51.98
CA SER A 32 45.15 0.75 -51.69
C SER A 32 43.82 0.13 -51.20
N SER A 33 43.26 0.75 -50.16
CA SER A 33 41.87 0.79 -49.72
C SER A 33 40.78 0.16 -50.60
N ARG A 34 39.95 -0.73 -50.01
CA ARG A 34 38.52 -0.92 -50.32
C ARG A 34 37.82 -1.82 -49.31
N THR A 35 36.98 -1.18 -48.50
CA THR A 35 35.59 -1.54 -48.19
C THR A 35 35.18 -3.02 -48.37
N THR A 36 35.25 -3.79 -47.29
CA THR A 36 34.59 -5.11 -47.23
C THR A 36 33.09 -4.89 -47.05
N ARG A 37 32.33 -5.03 -48.14
CA ARG A 37 30.88 -5.23 -48.09
C ARG A 37 30.62 -6.57 -47.41
N PHE A 38 30.18 -6.55 -46.15
CA PHE A 38 29.48 -7.69 -45.58
C PHE A 38 28.03 -7.64 -46.09
N THR A 39 27.70 -8.56 -46.99
CA THR A 39 26.31 -8.91 -47.29
C THR A 39 25.69 -9.51 -46.03
N ALA A 40 24.99 -8.69 -45.25
CA ALA A 40 24.14 -9.14 -44.17
C ALA A 40 22.88 -9.75 -44.76
N THR A 41 22.80 -11.08 -44.74
CA THR A 41 21.56 -11.82 -44.91
C THR A 41 20.58 -11.35 -43.83
N ALA A 42 19.49 -10.70 -44.25
CA ALA A 42 18.42 -10.27 -43.36
C ALA A 42 17.76 -11.50 -42.73
N LEU A 43 17.95 -11.70 -41.43
CA LEU A 43 17.19 -12.65 -40.65
C LEU A 43 15.93 -11.94 -40.15
N SER A 44 14.85 -12.06 -40.93
CA SER A 44 13.49 -11.79 -40.50
C SER A 44 13.20 -12.62 -39.24
N LEU A 45 12.59 -12.00 -38.21
CA LEU A 45 12.05 -12.76 -37.09
C LEU A 45 11.07 -13.83 -37.62
N LEU A 46 11.24 -15.05 -37.12
CA LEU A 46 10.51 -16.25 -37.48
C LEU A 46 8.99 -16.05 -37.43
N LEU A 47 8.37 -16.25 -38.59
CA LEU A 47 7.01 -16.74 -38.74
C LEU A 47 6.84 -18.04 -37.94
N GLY A 48 5.81 -18.10 -37.08
CA GLY A 48 5.16 -19.38 -36.79
C GLY A 48 4.57 -19.98 -38.07
N PRO A 49 4.18 -21.27 -38.10
CA PRO A 49 3.65 -21.90 -39.31
C PRO A 49 2.52 -21.03 -39.85
N ALA A 50 2.49 -20.83 -41.17
CA ALA A 50 1.45 -20.09 -41.86
C ALA A 50 0.08 -20.67 -41.45
N GLY A 51 -0.54 -20.03 -40.48
CA GLY A 51 -1.91 -20.30 -40.11
C GLY A 51 -2.73 -20.03 -41.36
N THR A 52 -3.51 -21.03 -41.77
CA THR A 52 -4.59 -20.90 -42.73
C THR A 52 -5.20 -19.51 -42.64
N ALA A 53 -5.26 -18.78 -43.76
CA ALA A 53 -5.84 -17.45 -43.85
C ALA A 53 -7.19 -17.44 -43.13
N SER A 54 -7.19 -17.00 -41.87
CA SER A 54 -8.39 -16.90 -41.07
C SER A 54 -9.15 -15.71 -41.63
N ALA A 55 -10.38 -15.95 -42.10
CA ALA A 55 -11.27 -14.92 -42.60
C ALA A 55 -11.28 -13.71 -41.65
N GLU A 56 -11.19 -12.50 -42.19
CA GLU A 56 -11.25 -11.29 -41.38
C GLU A 56 -12.56 -11.28 -40.56
N PRO A 57 -12.48 -11.00 -39.25
CA PRO A 57 -13.66 -10.98 -38.41
C PRO A 57 -14.59 -9.84 -38.88
N GLN A 58 -15.83 -10.18 -39.25
CA GLN A 58 -16.85 -9.27 -39.75
C GLN A 58 -17.46 -8.36 -38.65
N GLY A 59 -16.81 -8.23 -37.49
CA GLY A 59 -17.33 -7.53 -36.31
C GLY A 59 -16.24 -7.07 -35.34
N MET A 60 -16.64 -6.36 -34.28
CA MET A 60 -15.72 -5.84 -33.27
C MET A 60 -14.94 -6.98 -32.61
N THR A 61 -13.62 -6.80 -32.50
CA THR A 61 -12.74 -7.75 -31.81
C THR A 61 -12.17 -7.12 -30.54
N VAL A 62 -12.04 -7.92 -29.48
CA VAL A 62 -11.42 -7.50 -28.22
C VAL A 62 -10.18 -8.36 -28.00
N THR A 63 -8.99 -7.79 -28.19
CA THR A 63 -7.73 -8.41 -27.76
C THR A 63 -7.64 -8.28 -26.24
N ARG A 64 -7.74 -9.40 -25.52
CA ARG A 64 -7.69 -9.40 -24.05
C ARG A 64 -6.26 -9.14 -23.57
N SER A 65 -6.13 -8.35 -22.51
CA SER A 65 -4.85 -8.17 -21.83
C SER A 65 -4.24 -9.53 -21.44
N GLY A 66 -2.94 -9.70 -21.64
CA GLY A 66 -2.21 -10.95 -21.38
C GLY A 66 -2.38 -12.06 -22.43
N SER A 67 -3.21 -11.86 -23.47
CA SER A 67 -3.35 -12.84 -24.56
C SER A 67 -2.16 -12.86 -25.54
N GLN A 68 -1.37 -11.78 -25.57
CA GLN A 68 -0.15 -11.69 -26.37
C GLN A 68 1.07 -11.76 -25.43
N PRO A 69 2.09 -12.58 -25.76
CA PRO A 69 3.27 -12.69 -24.91
C PRO A 69 4.11 -11.41 -24.94
N SER A 70 4.61 -11.02 -23.77
CA SER A 70 5.64 -9.99 -23.65
C SER A 70 6.95 -10.48 -24.24
N ASN A 71 7.72 -9.59 -24.87
CA ASN A 71 9.04 -9.87 -25.40
C ASN A 71 10.10 -9.05 -24.66
N LYS A 72 11.29 -9.62 -24.45
CA LYS A 72 12.46 -8.83 -24.06
C LYS A 72 12.89 -7.98 -25.28
N GLY A 73 13.16 -6.70 -25.06
CA GLY A 73 13.76 -5.83 -26.06
C GLY A 73 15.12 -6.37 -26.51
N SER A 74 15.37 -6.35 -27.83
CA SER A 74 16.62 -6.84 -28.40
C SER A 74 17.82 -6.06 -27.86
N ASP A 75 18.85 -6.75 -27.37
CA ASP A 75 20.10 -6.14 -26.91
C ASP A 75 20.83 -5.41 -28.05
N GLN A 76 20.46 -5.64 -29.32
CA GLN A 76 20.93 -4.85 -30.47
C GLN A 76 20.33 -3.43 -30.49
N TYR A 77 19.05 -3.29 -30.12
CA TYR A 77 18.28 -2.04 -30.26
C TYR A 77 18.01 -1.34 -28.93
N PHE A 78 18.27 -2.00 -27.80
CA PHE A 78 18.06 -1.46 -26.46
C PHE A 78 19.28 -1.64 -25.58
N THR A 79 19.63 -0.62 -24.80
CA THR A 79 20.59 -0.73 -23.70
C THR A 79 19.79 -0.89 -22.41
N GLY A 80 20.22 -1.79 -21.51
CA GLY A 80 19.49 -2.09 -20.28
C GLY A 80 18.31 -3.06 -20.49
N SER A 81 17.50 -3.25 -19.45
CA SER A 81 16.35 -4.16 -19.50
C SER A 81 15.11 -3.43 -20.03
N VAL A 82 14.57 -3.94 -21.13
CA VAL A 82 13.36 -3.40 -21.78
C VAL A 82 12.39 -4.55 -22.03
N ARG A 83 11.12 -4.34 -21.73
CA ARG A 83 10.01 -5.25 -22.04
C ARG A 83 9.09 -4.60 -23.07
N VAL A 84 8.73 -5.34 -24.11
CA VAL A 84 7.83 -4.91 -25.18
C VAL A 84 6.60 -5.81 -25.17
N ASP A 85 5.43 -5.23 -24.90
CA ASP A 85 4.14 -5.89 -25.01
C ASP A 85 3.43 -5.40 -26.27
N PRO A 86 3.31 -6.23 -27.32
CA PRO A 86 2.59 -5.85 -28.51
C PRO A 86 1.11 -5.58 -28.20
N LEU A 87 0.55 -4.47 -28.71
CA LEU A 87 -0.86 -4.14 -28.55
C LEU A 87 -1.65 -4.46 -29.82
N PHE A 88 -1.19 -3.95 -30.95
CA PHE A 88 -1.80 -4.19 -32.25
C PHE A 88 -0.76 -4.06 -33.37
N GLN A 89 -0.99 -4.82 -34.44
CA GLN A 89 -0.17 -4.83 -35.65
C GLN A 89 -0.95 -4.17 -36.81
N PRO A 90 -0.25 -3.69 -37.86
CA PRO A 90 -0.91 -3.15 -39.04
C PRO A 90 -1.81 -4.21 -39.67
N LYS A 91 -3.05 -3.83 -39.98
CA LYS A 91 -4.02 -4.64 -40.73
C LYS A 91 -4.52 -3.79 -41.88
N ALA A 92 -4.27 -4.21 -43.11
CA ALA A 92 -4.67 -3.45 -44.29
C ALA A 92 -6.18 -3.12 -44.23
N PRO A 93 -6.60 -1.88 -44.54
CA PRO A 93 -5.82 -0.78 -45.09
C PRO A 93 -5.05 0.06 -44.05
N SER A 94 -5.21 -0.20 -42.75
CA SER A 94 -4.47 0.50 -41.69
C SER A 94 -2.98 0.13 -41.71
N ARG A 95 -2.14 1.14 -41.51
CA ARG A 95 -0.67 1.01 -41.42
C ARG A 95 -0.16 1.10 -39.98
N VAL A 96 -1.06 1.36 -39.02
CA VAL A 96 -0.71 1.70 -37.64
C VAL A 96 -0.37 0.45 -36.84
N SER A 97 0.71 0.52 -36.08
CA SER A 97 1.13 -0.46 -35.09
C SER A 97 1.27 0.20 -33.73
N GLY A 98 1.12 -0.58 -32.66
CA GLY A 98 1.34 -0.08 -31.32
C GLY A 98 1.82 -1.14 -30.34
N ALA A 99 2.61 -0.70 -29.37
CA ALA A 99 3.14 -1.54 -28.30
C ALA A 99 3.29 -0.75 -27.00
N TYR A 100 3.10 -1.43 -25.87
CA TYR A 100 3.62 -0.95 -24.59
C TYR A 100 5.11 -1.27 -24.52
N VAL A 101 5.92 -0.27 -24.14
CA VAL A 101 7.36 -0.46 -23.96
C VAL A 101 7.73 0.02 -22.56
N SER A 102 8.20 -0.90 -21.73
CA SER A 102 8.66 -0.63 -20.37
C SER A 102 10.18 -0.68 -20.32
N PHE A 103 10.79 0.41 -19.87
CA PHE A 103 12.22 0.58 -19.64
C PHE A 103 12.49 0.52 -18.14
N GLU A 104 13.40 -0.36 -17.72
CA GLU A 104 13.98 -0.30 -16.36
C GLU A 104 14.90 0.93 -16.21
N PRO A 105 15.21 1.39 -14.98
CA PRO A 105 16.17 2.48 -14.77
C PRO A 105 17.47 2.30 -15.56
N GLY A 106 17.91 3.36 -16.26
CA GLY A 106 19.09 3.32 -17.13
C GLY A 106 18.86 2.74 -18.53
N ALA A 107 17.70 2.10 -18.77
CA ALA A 107 17.39 1.47 -20.04
C ALA A 107 16.86 2.47 -21.07
N ARG A 108 17.25 2.28 -22.33
CA ARG A 108 16.97 3.21 -23.43
C ARG A 108 17.02 2.53 -24.79
N SER A 109 16.27 3.06 -25.74
CA SER A 109 16.41 2.67 -27.14
C SER A 109 17.76 3.15 -27.71
N ALA A 110 18.22 2.46 -28.75
CA ALA A 110 19.23 2.98 -29.66
C ALA A 110 18.67 4.21 -30.39
N TRP A 111 19.55 5.01 -30.98
CA TRP A 111 19.10 6.05 -31.90
C TRP A 111 18.34 5.41 -33.06
N HIS A 112 17.24 6.02 -33.47
CA HIS A 112 16.42 5.51 -34.56
C HIS A 112 15.58 6.61 -35.21
N THR A 113 15.02 6.31 -36.37
CA THR A 113 14.06 7.16 -37.10
C THR A 113 12.82 6.35 -37.48
N HIS A 114 11.71 7.05 -37.75
CA HIS A 114 10.48 6.47 -38.26
C HIS A 114 10.11 7.10 -39.61
N PRO A 115 9.74 6.32 -40.65
CA PRO A 115 9.45 6.85 -41.99
C PRO A 115 8.18 7.71 -42.05
N LEU A 116 7.25 7.52 -41.11
CA LEU A 116 5.99 8.26 -41.01
C LEU A 116 5.79 8.89 -39.62
N GLY A 117 6.85 9.01 -38.83
CA GLY A 117 6.82 9.56 -37.47
C GLY A 117 6.36 8.57 -36.40
N GLN A 118 6.37 9.03 -35.15
CA GLN A 118 5.97 8.24 -33.98
C GLN A 118 5.27 9.13 -32.94
N THR A 119 4.22 8.59 -32.34
CA THR A 119 3.59 9.14 -31.14
C THR A 119 3.90 8.24 -29.95
N LEU A 120 4.38 8.82 -28.85
CA LEU A 120 4.50 8.16 -27.57
C LEU A 120 3.46 8.72 -26.59
N ILE A 121 2.81 7.86 -25.83
CA ILE A 121 1.94 8.25 -24.72
C ILE A 121 2.54 7.66 -23.45
N VAL A 122 3.07 8.50 -22.57
CA VAL A 122 3.70 8.02 -21.33
C VAL A 122 2.62 7.61 -20.33
N THR A 123 2.75 6.43 -19.75
CA THR A 123 1.72 5.81 -18.89
C THR A 123 2.20 5.55 -17.47
N ALA A 124 3.52 5.42 -17.25
CA ALA A 124 4.09 5.24 -15.93
C ALA A 124 5.55 5.71 -15.87
N GLY A 125 5.99 6.14 -14.68
CA GLY A 125 7.38 6.47 -14.40
C GLY A 125 7.88 7.76 -15.04
N THR A 126 9.19 7.96 -15.06
CA THR A 126 9.83 9.17 -15.60
C THR A 126 10.88 8.76 -16.61
N GLY A 127 10.82 9.33 -17.81
CA GLY A 127 11.73 9.02 -18.89
C GLY A 127 12.42 10.24 -19.45
N TRP A 128 13.28 9.99 -20.43
CA TRP A 128 13.87 11.00 -21.29
C TRP A 128 13.53 10.71 -22.74
N VAL A 129 13.34 11.77 -23.52
CA VAL A 129 13.37 11.75 -24.98
C VAL A 129 14.38 12.78 -25.46
N GLN A 130 15.07 12.48 -26.55
CA GLN A 130 16.02 13.41 -27.13
C GLN A 130 16.09 13.19 -28.64
N GLU A 131 15.97 14.29 -29.39
CA GLU A 131 16.32 14.34 -30.80
C GLU A 131 17.83 14.56 -30.99
N TRP A 132 18.36 14.11 -32.11
CA TRP A 132 19.79 14.25 -32.39
C TRP A 132 20.23 15.71 -32.35
N ASN A 133 21.29 16.01 -31.60
CA ASN A 133 21.77 17.37 -31.31
C ASN A 133 20.78 18.29 -30.56
N GLY A 134 19.60 17.81 -30.18
CA GLY A 134 18.64 18.55 -29.38
C GLY A 134 18.84 18.37 -27.88
N GLU A 135 18.10 19.14 -27.11
CA GLU A 135 18.06 19.01 -25.66
C GLU A 135 17.34 17.73 -25.24
N LYS A 136 17.87 17.07 -24.21
CA LYS A 136 17.22 15.92 -23.58
C LYS A 136 16.08 16.41 -22.72
N GLN A 137 14.86 15.98 -23.02
CA GLN A 137 13.64 16.40 -22.35
C GLN A 137 13.13 15.30 -21.42
N GLU A 138 12.68 15.68 -20.22
CA GLU A 138 12.00 14.77 -19.29
C GLU A 138 10.55 14.56 -19.72
N ILE A 139 10.07 13.32 -19.62
CA ILE A 139 8.69 12.94 -19.95
C ILE A 139 8.08 12.15 -18.77
N ARG A 140 6.80 12.41 -18.48
CA ARG A 140 6.04 11.92 -17.31
C ARG A 140 4.68 11.35 -17.71
N PRO A 141 3.98 10.58 -16.84
CA PRO A 141 2.70 9.97 -17.20
C PRO A 141 1.67 11.03 -17.58
N GLY A 142 1.01 10.83 -18.73
CA GLY A 142 0.10 11.80 -19.33
C GLY A 142 0.72 12.63 -20.45
N ASP A 143 2.05 12.71 -20.55
CA ASP A 143 2.72 13.41 -21.65
C ASP A 143 2.58 12.64 -22.97
N VAL A 144 2.37 13.40 -24.05
CA VAL A 144 2.29 12.88 -25.41
C VAL A 144 3.45 13.47 -26.22
N VAL A 145 4.33 12.60 -26.71
CA VAL A 145 5.48 13.00 -27.53
C VAL A 145 5.16 12.70 -28.99
N TRP A 146 5.30 13.70 -29.85
CA TRP A 146 5.27 13.52 -31.29
C TRP A 146 6.67 13.69 -31.86
N THR A 147 7.17 12.70 -32.58
CA THR A 147 8.43 12.78 -33.31
C THR A 147 8.16 12.72 -34.82
N PRO A 148 8.47 13.80 -35.58
CA PRO A 148 8.20 13.86 -37.01
C PRO A 148 8.94 12.78 -37.84
N PRO A 149 8.46 12.49 -39.07
CA PRO A 149 9.14 11.59 -39.99
C PRO A 149 10.63 11.91 -40.17
N GLY A 150 11.48 10.88 -40.11
CA GLY A 150 12.92 11.01 -40.35
C GLY A 150 13.74 11.66 -39.22
N VAL A 151 13.10 12.16 -38.15
CA VAL A 151 13.83 12.75 -37.01
C VAL A 151 14.52 11.65 -36.21
N LYS A 152 15.86 11.73 -36.14
CA LYS A 152 16.68 10.79 -35.36
C LYS A 152 16.52 11.11 -33.88
N HIS A 153 16.07 10.13 -33.11
CA HIS A 153 15.83 10.30 -31.68
C HIS A 153 16.10 9.03 -30.89
N TRP A 154 16.13 9.16 -29.57
CA TRP A 154 16.02 8.05 -28.64
C TRP A 154 15.08 8.42 -27.50
N HIS A 155 14.60 7.39 -26.80
CA HIS A 155 13.81 7.56 -25.60
C HIS A 155 14.08 6.41 -24.63
N GLY A 156 13.87 6.63 -23.35
CA GLY A 156 14.12 5.62 -22.34
C GLY A 156 13.78 6.09 -20.94
N ALA A 157 14.06 5.23 -19.98
CA ALA A 157 14.03 5.55 -18.57
C ALA A 157 15.09 6.61 -18.22
N THR A 158 14.87 7.34 -17.12
CA THR A 158 15.98 8.11 -16.51
C THR A 158 16.98 7.15 -15.86
N ALA A 159 18.10 7.69 -15.38
CA ALA A 159 19.14 6.88 -14.75
C ALA A 159 18.63 6.12 -13.50
N THR A 160 17.56 6.59 -12.87
CA THR A 160 17.10 6.15 -11.55
C THR A 160 15.61 5.80 -11.47
N SER A 161 14.84 6.07 -12.52
CA SER A 161 13.40 5.76 -12.58
C SER A 161 13.08 5.03 -13.87
N GLY A 162 12.37 3.90 -13.77
CA GLY A 162 11.81 3.22 -14.93
C GLY A 162 10.72 4.06 -15.58
N MET A 163 10.38 3.75 -16.83
CA MET A 163 9.32 4.44 -17.57
C MET A 163 8.60 3.48 -18.51
N THR A 164 7.29 3.63 -18.64
CA THR A 164 6.49 2.90 -19.63
C THR A 164 5.72 3.87 -20.50
N HIS A 165 5.78 3.67 -21.81
CA HIS A 165 4.94 4.38 -22.77
C HIS A 165 4.21 3.41 -23.69
N ILE A 166 3.19 3.93 -24.38
CA ILE A 166 2.61 3.33 -25.57
C ILE A 166 3.30 3.99 -26.77
N ALA A 167 3.98 3.21 -27.59
CA ALA A 167 4.49 3.65 -28.88
C ALA A 167 3.47 3.37 -29.98
N ILE A 168 3.20 4.37 -30.82
CA ILE A 168 2.28 4.30 -31.96
C ILE A 168 3.01 4.82 -33.19
N GLN A 169 3.10 4.01 -34.23
CA GLN A 169 3.74 4.41 -35.50
C GLN A 169 3.13 3.69 -36.70
N GLU A 170 3.28 4.29 -37.88
CA GLU A 170 2.85 3.71 -39.15
C GLU A 170 3.99 3.00 -39.90
N SER A 171 3.62 2.00 -40.71
CA SER A 171 4.55 1.29 -41.60
C SER A 171 4.48 1.83 -43.03
N LEU A 172 5.63 2.06 -43.66
CA LEU A 172 5.81 2.35 -45.08
C LEU A 172 6.63 1.22 -45.72
N ASP A 173 6.10 0.57 -46.75
CA ASP A 173 6.73 -0.57 -47.45
C ASP A 173 7.22 -1.68 -46.51
N GLY A 174 6.40 -1.99 -45.49
CA GLY A 174 6.70 -3.02 -44.48
C GLY A 174 7.72 -2.60 -43.42
N LYS A 175 8.22 -1.36 -43.44
CA LYS A 175 9.14 -0.82 -42.45
C LYS A 175 8.46 0.25 -41.60
N ASN A 176 8.63 0.18 -40.29
CA ASN A 176 8.12 1.19 -39.35
C ASN A 176 9.23 1.89 -38.56
N VAL A 177 10.46 1.37 -38.54
CA VAL A 177 11.60 1.94 -37.82
C VAL A 177 12.90 1.66 -38.56
N GLU A 178 13.83 2.61 -38.52
CA GLU A 178 15.22 2.44 -38.95
C GLU A 178 16.14 2.63 -37.75
N TRP A 179 16.72 1.52 -37.28
CA TRP A 179 17.61 1.48 -36.13
C TRP A 179 19.03 1.91 -36.49
N MET A 180 19.67 2.66 -35.59
CA MET A 180 21.02 3.19 -35.77
C MET A 180 21.91 2.80 -34.58
N GLU A 181 22.93 3.61 -34.27
CA GLU A 181 23.87 3.32 -33.20
C GLU A 181 23.26 3.42 -31.80
N LYS A 182 23.89 2.73 -30.84
CA LYS A 182 23.54 2.86 -29.43
C LYS A 182 23.77 4.28 -28.94
N VAL A 183 22.87 4.74 -28.07
CA VAL A 183 23.11 5.93 -27.25
C VAL A 183 24.25 5.62 -26.28
N SER A 184 25.39 6.30 -26.42
CA SER A 184 26.55 6.09 -25.54
C SER A 184 26.22 6.47 -24.09
N ASP A 185 26.99 5.97 -23.14
CA ASP A 185 26.82 6.35 -21.72
C ASP A 185 27.06 7.85 -21.50
N GLU A 186 27.96 8.46 -22.29
CA GLU A 186 28.19 9.91 -22.29
C GLU A 186 26.98 10.68 -22.81
N GLN A 187 26.42 10.30 -23.97
CA GLN A 187 25.20 10.90 -24.53
C GLN A 187 24.00 10.76 -23.59
N TYR A 188 23.93 9.64 -22.87
CA TYR A 188 22.91 9.42 -21.86
C TYR A 188 23.08 10.32 -20.63
N GLY A 189 24.31 10.79 -20.35
CA GLY A 189 24.65 11.65 -19.21
C GLY A 189 25.21 10.90 -18.00
N LYS A 190 25.89 9.75 -18.21
CA LYS A 190 26.55 8.97 -17.16
C LYS A 190 28.01 9.43 -17.02
N THR A 191 28.30 10.35 -16.11
CA THR A 191 29.69 10.61 -15.68
C THR A 191 30.22 9.43 -14.86
N ALA A 192 31.40 8.94 -15.20
CA ALA A 192 32.03 7.80 -14.54
C ALA A 192 32.37 8.10 -13.07
N SER A 193 31.78 7.36 -12.13
CA SER A 193 32.42 6.99 -10.86
C SER A 193 31.62 5.90 -10.12
N ALA A 194 32.35 4.95 -9.55
CA ALA A 194 31.99 4.18 -8.36
C ALA A 194 33.31 3.88 -7.60
N PRO A 195 33.34 3.61 -6.28
CA PRO A 195 32.19 3.44 -5.35
C PRO A 195 32.30 4.25 -4.03
N GLY A 196 31.16 4.47 -3.35
CA GLY A 196 31.05 4.96 -1.97
C GLY A 196 29.65 5.50 -1.64
N PRO A 197 29.06 5.19 -0.46
CA PRO A 197 27.61 5.19 -0.26
C PRO A 197 27.07 6.61 -0.04
N SER A 198 26.17 7.07 -0.90
CA SER A 198 25.34 8.23 -0.56
C SER A 198 24.04 8.24 -1.36
N ALA A 199 22.95 8.14 -0.60
CA ALA A 199 21.56 8.48 -0.89
C ALA A 199 21.00 8.10 -2.27
N LEU A 200 20.23 7.01 -2.28
CA LEU A 200 19.19 6.77 -3.28
C LEU A 200 18.35 8.04 -3.50
N PRO A 201 18.01 8.43 -4.74
CA PRO A 201 17.08 9.53 -4.94
C PRO A 201 15.70 9.10 -4.43
N SER A 202 15.28 9.75 -3.34
CA SER A 202 13.92 9.73 -2.85
C SER A 202 12.98 10.17 -3.98
N VAL A 203 12.13 9.25 -4.46
CA VAL A 203 10.97 9.57 -5.31
C VAL A 203 9.85 10.21 -4.49
N ALA A 204 9.98 10.27 -3.15
CA ALA A 204 9.18 11.19 -2.35
C ALA A 204 9.65 12.62 -2.64
N PRO A 205 8.73 13.57 -2.93
CA PRO A 205 9.08 14.96 -3.18
C PRO A 205 9.95 15.45 -2.02
N ARG A 206 11.05 16.16 -2.34
CA ARG A 206 11.88 16.74 -1.28
C ARG A 206 10.99 17.70 -0.50
N LEU A 207 11.21 17.84 0.81
CA LEU A 207 10.41 18.76 1.63
C LEU A 207 10.31 20.16 1.00
N GLY A 208 11.39 20.67 0.40
CA GLY A 208 11.38 21.93 -0.36
C GLY A 208 10.50 21.92 -1.62
N ASP A 209 10.38 20.80 -2.33
CA ASP A 209 9.45 20.67 -3.47
C ASP A 209 8.00 20.65 -2.97
N VAL A 210 7.74 20.01 -1.82
CA VAL A 210 6.44 20.08 -1.15
C VAL A 210 6.14 21.51 -0.72
N GLY A 211 7.12 22.23 -0.16
CA GLY A 211 6.99 23.63 0.26
C GLY A 211 6.66 24.59 -0.88
N ALA A 212 7.20 24.34 -2.08
CA ALA A 212 6.91 25.12 -3.28
C ALA A 212 5.45 25.00 -3.75
N VAL A 213 4.77 23.89 -3.46
CA VAL A 213 3.37 23.64 -3.85
C VAL A 213 2.40 23.85 -2.68
N SER A 214 2.76 23.38 -1.49
CA SER A 214 1.96 23.36 -0.27
C SER A 214 2.83 23.62 0.97
N PRO A 215 3.17 24.88 1.28
CA PRO A 215 4.04 25.22 2.41
C PRO A 215 3.44 24.83 3.76
N ALA A 216 2.10 24.81 3.88
CA ALA A 216 1.44 24.31 5.08
C ALA A 216 1.70 22.80 5.29
N LEU A 217 1.67 22.00 4.21
CA LEU A 217 1.95 20.57 4.28
C LEU A 217 3.39 20.30 4.66
N GLU A 218 4.35 21.05 4.10
CA GLU A 218 5.75 20.99 4.55
C GLU A 218 5.86 21.30 6.05
N GLY A 219 5.23 22.39 6.49
CA GLY A 219 5.23 22.80 7.89
C GLY A 219 4.62 21.76 8.84
N TYR A 220 3.53 21.09 8.47
CA TYR A 220 2.96 19.99 9.24
C TYR A 220 3.84 18.74 9.20
N THR A 221 4.46 18.44 8.06
CA THR A 221 5.39 17.32 7.92
C THR A 221 6.59 17.48 8.87
N GLN A 222 7.19 18.67 8.90
CA GLN A 222 8.33 18.94 9.77
C GLN A 222 7.95 18.97 11.26
N ARG A 223 6.90 19.71 11.64
CA ARG A 223 6.60 19.95 13.05
C ARG A 223 5.81 18.81 13.70
N VAL A 224 4.83 18.25 12.99
CA VAL A 224 3.89 17.28 13.56
C VAL A 224 4.33 15.86 13.23
N LEU A 225 4.53 15.54 11.95
CA LEU A 225 4.85 14.17 11.55
C LEU A 225 6.25 13.77 12.00
N LEU A 226 7.29 14.47 11.54
CA LEU A 226 8.68 14.17 11.87
C LEU A 226 9.11 14.72 13.23
N GLY A 227 8.56 15.88 13.61
CA GLY A 227 8.90 16.61 14.83
C GLY A 227 8.31 16.02 16.10
N ASP A 228 7.14 15.35 16.00
CA ASP A 228 6.41 14.77 17.13
C ASP A 228 6.09 13.28 16.90
N LEU A 229 5.21 12.93 15.95
CA LEU A 229 4.66 11.57 15.79
C LEU A 229 5.74 10.48 15.79
N TRP A 230 6.77 10.62 14.94
CA TRP A 230 7.88 9.65 14.84
C TRP A 230 8.78 9.57 16.09
N LYS A 231 8.71 10.55 16.99
CA LYS A 231 9.51 10.62 18.23
C LYS A 231 8.74 10.18 19.47
N ARG A 232 7.43 9.96 19.37
CA ARG A 232 6.59 9.54 20.51
C ARG A 232 7.05 8.17 21.03
N PRO A 233 7.32 8.03 22.35
CA PRO A 233 8.01 6.87 22.91
C PRO A 233 7.16 5.60 23.03
N GLY A 234 5.83 5.70 22.88
CA GLY A 234 4.92 4.56 23.06
C GLY A 234 4.97 3.52 21.93
N LEU A 235 5.70 3.79 20.84
CA LEU A 235 6.00 2.84 19.78
C LEU A 235 7.39 3.17 19.20
N SER A 236 8.26 2.16 19.15
CA SER A 236 9.64 2.35 18.71
C SER A 236 9.72 2.79 17.24
N PRO A 237 10.80 3.48 16.82
CA PRO A 237 11.01 3.80 15.40
C PRO A 237 10.98 2.57 14.50
N ARG A 238 11.52 1.44 14.98
CA ARG A 238 11.45 0.14 14.29
C ARG A 238 10.00 -0.28 14.04
N ASP A 239 9.17 -0.29 15.08
CA ASP A 239 7.78 -0.75 14.96
C ASP A 239 6.93 0.25 14.15
N ARG A 240 7.21 1.56 14.24
CA ARG A 240 6.62 2.58 13.36
C ARG A 240 6.94 2.32 11.89
N SER A 241 8.15 1.87 11.58
CA SER A 241 8.52 1.47 10.23
C SER A 241 7.72 0.24 9.75
N ILE A 242 7.45 -0.75 10.60
CA ILE A 242 6.55 -1.88 10.25
C ILE A 242 5.15 -1.36 9.90
N VAL A 243 4.59 -0.51 10.76
CA VAL A 243 3.23 0.05 10.58
C VAL A 243 3.15 0.87 9.28
N THR A 244 4.12 1.75 9.04
CA THR A 244 4.15 2.60 7.84
C THR A 244 4.34 1.77 6.56
N LEU A 245 5.27 0.81 6.55
CA LEU A 245 5.45 -0.06 5.38
C LEU A 245 4.20 -0.89 5.09
N ALA A 246 3.56 -1.45 6.12
CA ALA A 246 2.32 -2.19 5.95
C ALA A 246 1.20 -1.32 5.36
N ALA A 247 1.07 -0.07 5.79
CA ALA A 247 0.09 0.87 5.24
C ALA A 247 0.38 1.20 3.76
N LEU A 248 1.64 1.51 3.42
CA LEU A 248 2.03 1.86 2.06
C LEU A 248 1.84 0.69 1.09
N VAL A 249 2.26 -0.52 1.49
CA VAL A 249 2.07 -1.74 0.67
C VAL A 249 0.58 -2.04 0.53
N ALA A 250 -0.19 -1.99 1.62
CA ALA A 250 -1.63 -2.29 1.59
C ALA A 250 -2.42 -1.33 0.68
N ARG A 251 -1.94 -0.09 0.54
CA ARG A 251 -2.55 0.94 -0.30
C ARG A 251 -1.88 1.09 -1.67
N SER A 252 -0.94 0.21 -2.01
CA SER A 252 -0.14 0.25 -3.25
C SER A 252 0.55 1.60 -3.50
N GLN A 253 0.97 2.28 -2.43
CA GLN A 253 1.64 3.59 -2.47
C GLN A 253 3.16 3.43 -2.63
N THR A 254 3.59 3.07 -3.83
CA THR A 254 4.99 2.72 -4.13
C THR A 254 5.94 3.91 -4.21
N VAL A 255 5.43 5.12 -4.44
CA VAL A 255 6.23 6.35 -4.64
C VAL A 255 7.12 6.66 -3.44
N GLU A 256 6.57 6.57 -2.22
CA GLU A 256 7.31 6.87 -0.98
C GLU A 256 8.02 5.64 -0.40
N LEU A 257 7.72 4.45 -0.92
CA LEU A 257 8.21 3.19 -0.39
C LEU A 257 9.75 3.07 -0.37
N PRO A 258 10.53 3.60 -1.35
CA PRO A 258 11.99 3.59 -1.26
C PRO A 258 12.51 4.31 -0.01
N PHE A 259 11.94 5.47 0.31
CA PHE A 259 12.34 6.25 1.50
C PHE A 259 12.05 5.46 2.78
N TYR A 260 10.83 4.91 2.91
CA TYR A 260 10.44 4.20 4.13
C TYR A 260 11.13 2.82 4.27
N LEU A 261 11.49 2.15 3.19
CA LEU A 261 12.31 0.94 3.24
C LEU A 261 13.72 1.24 3.76
N ASN A 262 14.34 2.33 3.30
CA ASN A 262 15.62 2.79 3.83
C ASN A 262 15.51 3.17 5.31
N LEU A 263 14.50 3.96 5.66
CA LEU A 263 14.25 4.36 7.05
C LEU A 263 14.01 3.14 7.95
N ALA A 264 13.32 2.12 7.46
CA ALA A 264 13.12 0.87 8.19
C ALA A 264 14.42 0.14 8.47
N LEU A 265 15.32 0.03 7.48
CA LEU A 265 16.66 -0.54 7.66
C LEU A 265 17.47 0.29 8.67
N ASP A 266 17.42 1.62 8.58
CA ASP A 266 18.11 2.53 9.52
C ASP A 266 17.56 2.42 10.95
N ASN A 267 16.25 2.18 11.08
CA ASN A 267 15.58 1.92 12.36
C ASN A 267 15.78 0.48 12.87
N GLY A 268 16.57 -0.35 12.17
CA GLY A 268 16.99 -1.67 12.63
C GLY A 268 16.11 -2.84 12.19
N LEU A 269 15.20 -2.67 11.21
CA LEU A 269 14.58 -3.83 10.57
C LEU A 269 15.62 -4.60 9.77
N ARG A 270 15.59 -5.92 9.88
CA ARG A 270 16.44 -6.81 9.09
C ARG A 270 15.88 -6.95 7.67
N PRO A 271 16.73 -7.15 6.65
CA PRO A 271 16.26 -7.43 5.29
C PRO A 271 15.31 -8.63 5.22
N ALA A 272 15.57 -9.66 6.03
CA ALA A 272 14.71 -10.81 6.20
C ALA A 272 13.28 -10.45 6.66
N GLU A 273 13.15 -9.49 7.58
CA GLU A 273 11.85 -9.04 8.09
C GLU A 273 11.10 -8.23 7.04
N LEU A 274 11.79 -7.35 6.30
CA LEU A 274 11.20 -6.58 5.20
C LEU A 274 10.66 -7.48 4.09
N SER A 275 11.47 -8.46 3.67
CA SER A 275 11.05 -9.47 2.70
C SER A 275 9.82 -10.23 3.18
N GLU A 276 9.80 -10.62 4.44
CA GLU A 276 8.72 -11.40 5.02
C GLU A 276 7.43 -10.57 5.22
N ILE A 277 7.54 -9.26 5.49
CA ILE A 277 6.40 -8.33 5.47
C ILE A 277 5.79 -8.27 4.07
N ILE A 278 6.60 -8.13 3.02
CA ILE A 278 6.13 -8.10 1.63
C ILE A 278 5.42 -9.41 1.27
N THR A 279 6.03 -10.56 1.58
CA THR A 279 5.41 -11.88 1.37
C THR A 279 4.10 -12.03 2.13
N HIS A 280 4.05 -11.61 3.40
CA HIS A 280 2.83 -11.68 4.21
C HIS A 280 1.70 -10.84 3.63
N LEU A 281 2.01 -9.63 3.16
CA LEU A 281 1.01 -8.72 2.58
C LEU A 281 0.56 -9.13 1.17
N ALA A 282 1.22 -10.08 0.50
CA ALA A 282 0.68 -10.70 -0.72
C ALA A 282 -0.68 -11.37 -0.45
N PHE A 283 -0.85 -11.95 0.75
CA PHE A 283 -2.07 -12.64 1.17
C PHE A 283 -3.08 -11.69 1.82
N TYR A 284 -2.61 -10.73 2.61
CA TYR A 284 -3.48 -9.83 3.38
C TYR A 284 -3.83 -8.51 2.67
N SER A 285 -3.11 -8.17 1.61
CA SER A 285 -3.34 -6.94 0.83
C SER A 285 -3.40 -7.17 -0.68
N GLY A 286 -3.18 -8.40 -1.14
CA GLY A 286 -3.27 -8.79 -2.53
C GLY A 286 -1.91 -8.93 -3.22
N TRP A 287 -1.86 -9.85 -4.17
CA TRP A 287 -0.62 -10.25 -4.84
C TRP A 287 0.06 -9.11 -5.58
N ALA A 288 -0.71 -8.28 -6.28
CA ALA A 288 -0.19 -7.16 -7.07
C ALA A 288 0.52 -6.12 -6.18
N ASN A 289 -0.03 -5.83 -5.00
CA ASN A 289 0.55 -4.89 -4.05
C ASN A 289 1.93 -5.37 -3.57
N ALA A 290 2.04 -6.66 -3.23
CA ALA A 290 3.31 -7.26 -2.82
C ALA A 290 4.32 -7.32 -3.96
N MET A 291 3.89 -7.65 -5.18
CA MET A 291 4.78 -7.64 -6.36
C MET A 291 5.32 -6.23 -6.65
N ALA A 292 4.47 -5.20 -6.55
CA ALA A 292 4.88 -3.81 -6.71
C ALA A 292 5.87 -3.39 -5.60
N ALA A 293 5.62 -3.80 -4.35
CA ALA A 293 6.54 -3.56 -3.24
C ALA A 293 7.88 -4.29 -3.41
N ALA A 294 7.86 -5.54 -3.90
CA ALA A 294 9.06 -6.33 -4.18
C ALA A 294 9.93 -5.69 -5.28
N ALA A 295 9.29 -5.16 -6.33
CA ALA A 295 10.00 -4.44 -7.39
C ALA A 295 10.76 -3.22 -6.83
N VAL A 296 10.13 -2.44 -5.95
CA VAL A 296 10.78 -1.30 -5.28
C VAL A 296 11.86 -1.77 -4.29
N ALA A 297 11.58 -2.81 -3.51
CA ALA A 297 12.52 -3.32 -2.51
C ALA A 297 13.80 -3.87 -3.13
N LYS A 298 13.72 -4.47 -4.32
CA LYS A 298 14.87 -4.94 -5.09
C LYS A 298 15.92 -3.84 -5.27
N ASP A 299 15.50 -2.64 -5.66
CA ASP A 299 16.42 -1.53 -5.93
C ASP A 299 17.00 -0.96 -4.63
N VAL A 300 16.18 -0.87 -3.56
CA VAL A 300 16.66 -0.46 -2.23
C VAL A 300 17.68 -1.47 -1.68
N PHE A 301 17.40 -2.77 -1.81
CA PHE A 301 18.29 -3.84 -1.36
C PHE A 301 19.62 -3.83 -2.13
N ALA A 302 19.57 -3.66 -3.45
CA ALA A 302 20.77 -3.50 -4.26
C ALA A 302 21.62 -2.30 -3.78
N GLY A 303 20.99 -1.14 -3.53
CA GLY A 303 21.66 0.05 -3.00
C GLY A 303 22.25 -0.12 -1.60
N ARG A 304 21.74 -1.06 -0.81
CA ARG A 304 22.19 -1.40 0.54
C ARG A 304 23.12 -2.64 0.58
N THR A 305 23.51 -3.18 -0.58
CA THR A 305 24.30 -4.42 -0.69
C THR A 305 23.65 -5.61 0.03
N ILE A 306 22.32 -5.67 0.01
CA ILE A 306 21.53 -6.77 0.55
C ILE A 306 21.38 -7.82 -0.55
N GLY A 307 22.02 -8.96 -0.34
CA GLY A 307 21.93 -10.13 -1.22
C GLY A 307 20.84 -11.11 -0.79
N SER A 308 20.60 -12.13 -1.62
CA SER A 308 19.62 -13.21 -1.35
C SER A 308 19.98 -14.05 -0.12
N ASP A 309 21.25 -14.07 0.27
CA ASP A 309 21.78 -14.72 1.47
C ASP A 309 21.27 -14.10 2.78
N GLN A 310 20.82 -12.83 2.72
CA GLN A 310 20.25 -12.10 3.86
C GLN A 310 18.72 -12.18 3.90
N LEU A 311 18.09 -12.86 2.93
CA LEU A 311 16.64 -12.99 2.82
C LEU A 311 16.15 -14.35 3.35
N PRO A 312 14.87 -14.48 3.72
CA PRO A 312 14.33 -15.73 4.22
C PRO A 312 14.35 -16.79 3.10
N PRO A 313 14.68 -18.04 3.38
CA PRO A 313 14.58 -19.09 2.38
C PRO A 313 13.10 -19.30 1.98
N ALA A 314 12.88 -19.72 0.73
CA ALA A 314 11.54 -20.00 0.21
C ALA A 314 10.85 -21.10 1.03
N SER A 315 11.61 -22.12 1.45
CA SER A 315 11.16 -23.21 2.32
C SER A 315 12.08 -23.34 3.53
N GLY A 316 11.58 -23.91 4.63
CA GLY A 316 12.33 -24.04 5.88
C GLY A 316 11.47 -24.52 7.05
N PRO A 317 12.03 -24.64 8.25
CA PRO A 317 11.27 -25.02 9.44
C PRO A 317 10.20 -23.95 9.76
N ARG A 318 9.09 -24.41 10.32
CA ARG A 318 7.99 -23.56 10.81
C ARG A 318 8.10 -23.40 12.33
N LEU A 319 7.66 -22.25 12.84
CA LEU A 319 7.48 -22.02 14.26
C LEU A 319 6.48 -23.03 14.85
N PRO A 320 6.55 -23.32 16.16
CA PRO A 320 5.58 -24.19 16.81
C PRO A 320 4.14 -23.70 16.62
N LEU A 321 3.24 -24.64 16.34
CA LEU A 321 1.81 -24.41 16.20
C LEU A 321 1.07 -24.85 17.47
N ASP A 322 0.16 -24.02 17.96
CA ASP A 322 -0.84 -24.44 18.93
C ASP A 322 -1.93 -25.23 18.18
N GLU A 323 -1.77 -26.55 18.15
CA GLU A 323 -2.68 -27.46 17.43
C GLU A 323 -4.11 -27.39 17.97
N ALA A 324 -4.30 -27.16 19.28
CA ALA A 324 -5.63 -27.08 19.87
C ALA A 324 -6.34 -25.80 19.43
N ALA A 325 -5.65 -24.66 19.51
CA ALA A 325 -6.20 -23.39 19.04
C ALA A 325 -6.46 -23.39 17.53
N GLU A 326 -5.56 -23.99 16.74
CA GLU A 326 -5.73 -24.10 15.29
C GLU A 326 -6.89 -25.02 14.90
N ALA A 327 -7.02 -26.19 15.55
CA ALA A 327 -8.15 -27.07 15.32
C ALA A 327 -9.49 -26.37 15.60
N GLN A 328 -9.57 -25.60 16.69
CA GLN A 328 -10.76 -24.81 17.01
C GLN A 328 -11.04 -23.71 15.98
N ARG A 329 -10.00 -23.00 15.51
CA ARG A 329 -10.15 -21.97 14.46
C ARG A 329 -10.63 -22.58 13.15
N ALA A 330 -10.01 -23.69 12.72
CA ALA A 330 -10.35 -24.40 11.49
C ALA A 330 -11.79 -24.93 11.54
N ALA A 331 -12.21 -25.52 12.67
CA ALA A 331 -13.57 -26.02 12.86
C ALA A 331 -14.62 -24.91 12.72
N ARG A 332 -14.42 -23.76 13.38
CA ARG A 332 -15.35 -22.61 13.27
C ARG A 332 -15.48 -22.10 11.84
N VAL A 333 -14.36 -21.94 11.13
CA VAL A 333 -14.39 -21.46 9.73
C VAL A 333 -15.04 -22.48 8.79
N ALA A 334 -14.82 -23.78 9.03
CA ALA A 334 -15.46 -24.84 8.26
C ALA A 334 -16.97 -24.94 8.51
N GLU A 335 -17.41 -24.74 9.75
CA GLU A 335 -18.83 -24.69 10.12
C GLU A 335 -19.55 -23.53 9.42
N ASP A 336 -18.97 -22.32 9.49
CA ASP A 336 -19.59 -21.11 8.92
C ASP A 336 -19.55 -21.08 7.38
N PHE A 337 -18.45 -21.54 6.77
CA PHE A 337 -18.15 -21.27 5.35
C PHE A 337 -17.76 -22.50 4.52
N GLY A 338 -17.68 -23.69 5.11
CA GLY A 338 -17.20 -24.90 4.42
C GLY A 338 -18.07 -25.32 3.23
N GLN A 339 -19.40 -25.12 3.33
CA GLN A 339 -20.33 -25.38 2.23
C GLN A 339 -20.37 -24.26 1.18
N VAL A 340 -19.93 -23.05 1.54
CA VAL A 340 -19.99 -21.87 0.68
C VAL A 340 -18.74 -21.78 -0.21
N ALA A 341 -17.55 -21.93 0.39
CA ALA A 341 -16.29 -21.75 -0.30
C ALA A 341 -15.21 -22.71 0.24
N PRO A 342 -15.33 -24.04 -0.01
CA PRO A 342 -14.45 -25.05 0.56
C PRO A 342 -12.97 -24.82 0.21
N GLY A 343 -12.68 -24.37 -1.01
CA GLY A 343 -11.31 -24.04 -1.42
C GLY A 343 -10.70 -22.88 -0.61
N VAL A 344 -11.49 -21.86 -0.26
CA VAL A 344 -11.04 -20.75 0.58
C VAL A 344 -10.77 -21.23 2.00
N VAL A 345 -11.64 -22.07 2.56
CA VAL A 345 -11.46 -22.66 3.90
C VAL A 345 -10.18 -23.51 3.95
N GLN A 346 -9.93 -24.31 2.91
CA GLN A 346 -8.73 -25.13 2.79
C GLN A 346 -7.48 -24.25 2.73
N TYR A 347 -7.40 -23.30 1.78
CA TYR A 347 -6.23 -22.42 1.67
C TYR A 347 -6.00 -21.57 2.93
N THR A 348 -7.06 -21.14 3.60
CA THR A 348 -6.93 -20.44 4.88
C THR A 348 -6.19 -21.30 5.91
N THR A 349 -6.51 -22.59 5.98
CA THR A 349 -5.88 -23.51 6.93
C THR A 349 -4.46 -23.87 6.50
N ASP A 350 -4.31 -24.42 5.31
CA ASP A 350 -3.05 -25.02 4.85
C ASP A 350 -1.98 -23.97 4.54
N LEU A 351 -2.37 -22.89 3.84
CA LEU A 351 -1.43 -21.88 3.34
C LEU A 351 -1.24 -20.72 4.31
N LEU A 352 -2.28 -20.31 5.05
CA LEU A 352 -2.13 -19.20 6.00
C LEU A 352 -1.70 -19.69 7.38
N PHE A 353 -2.55 -20.43 8.10
CA PHE A 353 -2.33 -20.69 9.53
C PHE A 353 -1.34 -21.83 9.80
N ARG A 354 -1.22 -22.81 8.90
CA ARG A 354 -0.23 -23.90 8.98
C ARG A 354 1.09 -23.62 8.26
N ASP A 355 1.17 -22.53 7.50
CA ASP A 355 2.38 -22.14 6.76
C ASP A 355 2.79 -20.69 7.00
N LEU A 356 2.14 -19.72 6.36
CA LEU A 356 2.53 -18.30 6.37
C LEU A 356 2.72 -17.74 7.79
N TRP A 357 1.76 -17.99 8.69
CA TRP A 357 1.79 -17.51 10.08
C TRP A 357 2.90 -18.12 10.93
N LEU A 358 3.49 -19.22 10.48
CA LEU A 358 4.56 -19.95 11.17
C LEU A 358 5.93 -19.73 10.53
N ARG A 359 6.05 -18.90 9.49
CA ARG A 359 7.35 -18.58 8.90
C ARG A 359 8.19 -17.75 9.89
N PRO A 360 9.45 -18.14 10.19
CA PRO A 360 10.19 -17.63 11.36
C PRO A 360 10.91 -16.29 11.13
N ALA A 361 11.03 -15.82 9.89
CA ALA A 361 11.81 -14.62 9.58
C ALA A 361 11.18 -13.33 10.15
N LEU A 362 9.87 -13.33 10.39
CA LEU A 362 9.14 -12.26 11.06
C LEU A 362 8.50 -12.83 12.32
N ALA A 363 8.80 -12.22 13.47
CA ALA A 363 8.27 -12.67 14.75
C ALA A 363 6.72 -12.63 14.75
N PRO A 364 6.03 -13.54 15.48
CA PRO A 364 4.57 -13.56 15.52
C PRO A 364 3.95 -12.21 15.91
N ARG A 365 4.58 -11.46 16.82
CA ARG A 365 4.15 -10.10 17.22
C ARG A 365 4.17 -9.15 16.03
N ASP A 366 5.27 -9.11 15.30
CA ASP A 366 5.50 -8.18 14.19
C ASP A 366 4.64 -8.52 12.97
N ARG A 367 4.44 -9.83 12.72
CA ARG A 367 3.50 -10.30 11.70
C ARG A 367 2.07 -9.86 12.01
N SER A 368 1.65 -9.98 13.26
CA SER A 368 0.35 -9.47 13.69
C SER A 368 0.26 -7.95 13.58
N LEU A 369 1.32 -7.22 13.97
CA LEU A 369 1.39 -5.75 13.83
C LEU A 369 1.19 -5.33 12.37
N ALA A 370 1.96 -5.89 11.43
CA ALA A 370 1.81 -5.61 10.00
C ALA A 370 0.40 -5.93 9.48
N THR A 371 -0.19 -7.05 9.94
CA THR A 371 -1.56 -7.45 9.56
C THR A 371 -2.59 -6.43 10.03
N VAL A 372 -2.58 -6.06 11.31
CA VAL A 372 -3.52 -5.07 11.87
C VAL A 372 -3.35 -3.72 11.17
N SER A 373 -2.11 -3.29 10.90
CA SER A 373 -1.84 -2.05 10.19
C SER A 373 -2.41 -2.04 8.77
N ALA A 374 -2.23 -3.12 8.00
CA ALA A 374 -2.78 -3.24 6.65
C ALA A 374 -4.32 -3.23 6.64
N LEU A 375 -4.96 -3.92 7.58
CA LEU A 375 -6.42 -3.96 7.72
C LEU A 375 -7.00 -2.58 8.04
N VAL A 376 -6.40 -1.87 9.01
CA VAL A 376 -6.81 -0.50 9.34
C VAL A 376 -6.57 0.43 8.15
N ALA A 377 -5.41 0.33 7.49
CA ALA A 377 -5.03 1.22 6.39
C ALA A 377 -5.96 1.13 5.16
N THR A 378 -6.70 0.03 5.04
CA THR A 378 -7.63 -0.27 3.95
C THR A 378 -9.10 -0.33 4.40
N GLY A 379 -9.38 0.04 5.66
CA GLY A 379 -10.75 0.09 6.19
C GLY A 379 -11.41 -1.28 6.42
N GLN A 380 -10.64 -2.37 6.49
CA GLN A 380 -11.15 -3.74 6.65
C GLN A 380 -11.51 -4.07 8.10
N VAL A 381 -12.45 -3.32 8.66
CA VAL A 381 -12.80 -3.34 10.10
C VAL A 381 -13.28 -4.69 10.62
N ALA A 382 -13.94 -5.49 9.78
CA ALA A 382 -14.51 -6.78 10.16
C ALA A 382 -13.44 -7.79 10.63
N GLN A 383 -12.20 -7.67 10.13
CA GLN A 383 -11.11 -8.59 10.45
C GLN A 383 -10.25 -8.12 11.63
N ILE A 384 -10.40 -6.86 12.06
CA ILE A 384 -9.55 -6.26 13.10
C ILE A 384 -9.71 -6.99 14.44
N THR A 385 -10.93 -7.40 14.81
CA THR A 385 -11.18 -8.08 16.10
C THR A 385 -10.30 -9.31 16.28
N PHE A 386 -10.23 -10.18 15.28
CA PHE A 386 -9.43 -11.40 15.35
C PHE A 386 -7.93 -11.08 15.36
N HIS A 387 -7.47 -10.25 14.43
CA HIS A 387 -6.04 -9.99 14.28
C HIS A 387 -5.45 -9.12 15.39
N LEU A 388 -6.21 -8.18 15.95
CA LEU A 388 -5.76 -7.41 17.11
C LEU A 388 -5.68 -8.30 18.36
N ASN A 389 -6.64 -9.19 18.59
CA ASN A 389 -6.54 -10.17 19.67
C ASN A 389 -5.26 -11.01 19.51
N ARG A 390 -5.04 -11.57 18.32
CA ARG A 390 -3.82 -12.33 18.01
C ARG A 390 -2.54 -11.50 18.18
N ALA A 391 -2.55 -10.21 17.85
CA ALA A 391 -1.42 -9.32 18.08
C ALA A 391 -1.11 -9.18 19.58
N MET A 392 -2.13 -9.02 20.41
CA MET A 392 -1.98 -8.91 21.86
C MET A 392 -1.56 -10.24 22.50
N ASP A 393 -2.07 -11.38 22.01
CA ASP A 393 -1.60 -12.71 22.42
C ASP A 393 -0.11 -12.92 22.11
N ASN A 394 0.36 -12.34 21.00
CA ASN A 394 1.77 -12.33 20.62
C ASN A 394 2.60 -11.24 21.31
N GLY A 395 2.03 -10.48 22.26
CA GLY A 395 2.76 -9.50 23.08
C GLY A 395 2.68 -8.05 22.60
N LEU A 396 1.79 -7.69 21.68
CA LEU A 396 1.50 -6.27 21.39
C LEU A 396 0.76 -5.64 22.58
N THR A 397 1.30 -4.55 23.12
CA THR A 397 0.71 -3.85 24.27
C THR A 397 -0.43 -2.91 23.86
N LYS A 398 -1.26 -2.49 24.82
CA LYS A 398 -2.32 -1.49 24.58
C LYS A 398 -1.76 -0.16 24.10
N THR A 399 -0.62 0.26 24.67
CA THR A 399 0.09 1.49 24.29
C THR A 399 0.54 1.43 22.84
N GLU A 400 1.17 0.32 22.43
CA GLU A 400 1.63 0.14 21.05
C GLU A 400 0.48 0.06 20.06
N ALA A 401 -0.64 -0.59 20.42
CA ALA A 401 -1.84 -0.61 19.60
C ALA A 401 -2.42 0.81 19.42
N SER A 402 -2.44 1.62 20.49
CA SER A 402 -2.87 3.03 20.41
C SER A 402 -1.95 3.86 19.52
N GLU A 403 -0.63 3.73 19.68
CA GLU A 403 0.34 4.45 18.86
C GLU A 403 0.36 3.97 17.40
N THR A 404 0.01 2.71 17.14
CA THR A 404 -0.22 2.19 15.79
C THR A 404 -1.37 2.94 15.11
N LEU A 405 -2.48 3.16 15.81
CA LEU A 405 -3.60 3.97 15.28
C LEU A 405 -3.19 5.43 15.06
N ALA A 406 -2.41 6.01 15.98
CA ALA A 406 -1.88 7.36 15.81
C ALA A 406 -1.00 7.47 14.56
N GLN A 407 -0.10 6.51 14.33
CA GLN A 407 0.72 6.43 13.11
C GLN A 407 -0.18 6.36 11.86
N LEU A 408 -1.15 5.44 11.86
CA LEU A 408 -2.02 5.21 10.71
C LEU A 408 -2.95 6.38 10.39
N ALA A 409 -3.25 7.27 11.34
CA ALA A 409 -4.02 8.47 11.04
C ALA A 409 -3.33 9.34 9.98
N PHE A 410 -2.00 9.46 10.06
CA PHE A 410 -1.21 10.24 9.11
C PHE A 410 -0.95 9.48 7.80
N TYR A 411 -0.74 8.17 7.85
CA TYR A 411 -0.35 7.38 6.68
C TYR A 411 -1.53 6.78 5.89
N ALA A 412 -2.66 6.56 6.54
CA ALA A 412 -3.85 5.98 5.92
C ALA A 412 -5.10 6.87 6.00
N GLY A 413 -5.01 8.02 6.67
CA GLY A 413 -6.07 9.00 6.80
C GLY A 413 -6.97 8.77 8.03
N TRP A 414 -7.48 9.87 8.58
CA TRP A 414 -8.35 9.89 9.76
C TRP A 414 -9.58 8.98 9.63
N PRO A 415 -10.34 8.95 8.51
CA PRO A 415 -11.54 8.12 8.41
C PRO A 415 -11.29 6.63 8.68
N ASN A 416 -10.19 6.09 8.14
CA ASN A 416 -9.82 4.68 8.35
C ASN A 416 -9.57 4.37 9.84
N VAL A 417 -8.89 5.28 10.55
CA VAL A 417 -8.66 5.12 12.00
C VAL A 417 -9.95 5.26 12.79
N PHE A 418 -10.80 6.24 12.47
CA PHE A 418 -12.09 6.42 13.14
C PHE A 418 -13.05 5.25 12.92
N SER A 419 -12.99 4.58 11.77
CA SER A 419 -13.71 3.32 11.55
C SER A 419 -13.16 2.16 12.38
N ALA A 420 -11.84 2.13 12.64
CA ALA A 420 -11.21 1.10 13.45
C ALA A 420 -11.42 1.31 14.97
N LEU A 421 -11.50 2.56 15.44
CA LEU A 421 -11.54 2.92 16.86
C LEU A 421 -12.60 2.15 17.69
N PRO A 422 -13.87 2.02 17.26
CA PRO A 422 -14.88 1.26 18.01
C PRO A 422 -14.48 -0.22 18.19
N VAL A 423 -13.92 -0.83 17.16
CA VAL A 423 -13.49 -2.24 17.18
C VAL A 423 -12.29 -2.41 18.10
N VAL A 424 -11.28 -1.54 17.96
CA VAL A 424 -10.08 -1.56 18.81
C VAL A 424 -10.46 -1.33 20.27
N LYS A 425 -11.31 -0.34 20.57
CA LYS A 425 -11.85 -0.10 21.90
C LYS A 425 -12.48 -1.36 22.50
N SER A 426 -13.37 -2.02 21.74
CA SER A 426 -14.04 -3.25 22.18
C SER A 426 -13.05 -4.36 22.54
N VAL A 427 -11.99 -4.55 21.73
CA VAL A 427 -10.95 -5.55 22.00
C VAL A 427 -10.15 -5.19 23.25
N LEU A 428 -9.73 -3.93 23.39
CA LEU A 428 -8.92 -3.48 24.52
C LEU A 428 -9.67 -3.55 25.86
N GLU A 429 -10.97 -3.27 25.87
CA GLU A 429 -11.82 -3.34 27.07
C GLU A 429 -12.09 -4.78 27.52
N LYS A 430 -12.15 -5.74 26.60
CA LYS A 430 -12.39 -7.16 26.91
C LYS A 430 -11.15 -7.92 27.40
N ARG A 431 -9.96 -7.30 27.36
CA ARG A 431 -8.67 -7.95 27.68
C ARG A 431 -8.34 -7.92 29.18
N PRO A 432 -8.00 -9.06 29.82
CA PRO A 432 -7.56 -9.13 31.22
C PRO A 432 -6.27 -8.32 31.44
N GLY A 433 -6.09 -7.69 32.61
CA GLY A 433 -4.91 -6.88 32.91
C GLY A 433 -4.89 -5.50 32.22
N ALA A 434 -6.04 -5.03 31.72
CA ALA A 434 -6.23 -3.61 31.53
C ALA A 434 -5.85 -2.89 32.83
N PRO A 435 -5.00 -1.84 32.81
CA PRO A 435 -5.11 -0.87 33.89
C PRO A 435 -6.61 -0.52 33.97
N PRO A 436 -7.22 -0.47 35.17
CA PRO A 436 -8.55 0.11 35.27
C PRO A 436 -8.49 1.43 34.50
N PRO A 437 -9.45 1.69 33.60
CA PRO A 437 -9.37 2.76 32.61
C PRO A 437 -8.81 4.01 33.29
N ALA A 438 -7.63 4.46 32.84
CA ALA A 438 -6.83 5.50 33.48
C ALA A 438 -7.73 6.62 33.97
N ASN A 439 -8.04 6.60 35.28
CA ASN A 439 -9.10 7.34 35.95
C ASN A 439 -10.09 8.03 35.00
N ARG A 440 -10.80 7.25 34.16
CA ARG A 440 -12.14 7.66 33.81
C ARG A 440 -12.90 7.36 35.07
N GLY A 441 -13.46 8.41 35.70
CA GLY A 441 -14.52 8.19 36.68
C GLY A 441 -15.42 7.09 36.12
N SER A 442 -15.74 6.11 36.95
CA SER A 442 -16.62 4.97 36.62
C SER A 442 -17.52 5.31 35.44
N ILE A 443 -17.53 4.50 34.37
CA ILE A 443 -18.52 4.67 33.30
C ILE A 443 -19.88 4.59 33.99
N MET A 444 -20.45 5.73 34.32
CA MET A 444 -21.64 5.80 35.14
C MET A 444 -22.79 5.54 34.21
N ARG A 445 -23.39 4.37 34.40
CA ARG A 445 -24.58 3.99 33.67
C ARG A 445 -25.79 4.49 34.42
N LEU A 446 -26.78 4.93 33.68
CA LEU A 446 -28.06 5.38 34.18
C LEU A 446 -29.13 4.38 33.78
N LYS A 447 -30.07 4.18 34.67
CA LYS A 447 -31.32 3.49 34.40
C LYS A 447 -32.42 4.55 34.39
N LEU A 448 -33.13 4.64 33.27
CA LEU A 448 -34.27 5.53 33.09
C LEU A 448 -35.53 4.68 33.01
N THR A 449 -36.35 4.72 34.06
CA THR A 449 -37.62 3.99 34.11
C THR A 449 -38.74 4.91 33.62
N VAL A 450 -39.38 4.55 32.52
CA VAL A 450 -40.41 5.32 31.82
C VAL A 450 -41.68 4.49 31.70
N GLY A 451 -42.71 4.79 32.50
CA GLY A 451 -43.99 4.07 32.43
C GLY A 451 -43.89 2.53 32.51
N GLY A 452 -42.96 2.02 33.33
CA GLY A 452 -42.70 0.58 33.48
C GLY A 452 -41.70 -0.02 32.48
N LYS A 453 -41.27 0.72 31.45
CA LYS A 453 -40.17 0.34 30.56
C LYS A 453 -38.85 0.88 31.08
N VAL A 454 -37.75 0.23 30.71
CA VAL A 454 -36.40 0.62 31.12
C VAL A 454 -35.57 0.98 29.90
N ALA A 455 -34.98 2.18 29.93
CA ALA A 455 -33.89 2.58 29.05
C ALA A 455 -32.58 2.62 29.85
N THR A 456 -31.48 2.24 29.22
CA THR A 456 -30.14 2.36 29.81
C THR A 456 -29.36 3.42 29.07
N ALA A 457 -28.60 4.25 29.80
CA ALA A 457 -27.78 5.29 29.20
C ALA A 457 -26.37 5.31 29.81
N THR A 458 -25.40 5.71 29.00
CA THR A 458 -24.02 5.95 29.43
C THR A 458 -23.80 7.44 29.63
N LEU A 459 -23.41 7.86 30.84
CA LEU A 459 -23.09 9.24 31.16
C LEU A 459 -21.80 9.70 30.47
N VAL A 460 -21.79 10.92 29.93
CA VAL A 460 -20.59 11.57 29.40
C VAL A 460 -19.69 11.99 30.55
N ASP A 461 -18.36 11.87 30.41
CA ASP A 461 -17.42 12.37 31.41
C ASP A 461 -17.25 13.90 31.28
N SER A 462 -18.15 14.64 31.94
CA SER A 462 -18.09 16.10 32.03
C SER A 462 -18.44 16.57 33.44
N ALA A 463 -17.99 17.78 33.82
CA ALA A 463 -18.33 18.38 35.11
C ALA A 463 -19.84 18.51 35.30
N THR A 464 -20.57 18.94 34.25
CA THR A 464 -22.03 19.07 34.26
C THR A 464 -22.73 17.73 34.41
N ALA A 465 -22.22 16.68 33.77
CA ALA A 465 -22.78 15.34 33.91
C ALA A 465 -22.54 14.75 35.32
N ARG A 466 -21.38 15.02 35.94
CA ARG A 466 -21.14 14.66 37.35
C ARG A 466 -22.05 15.43 38.31
N ASP A 467 -22.32 16.70 38.01
CA ASP A 467 -23.26 17.50 38.79
C ASP A 467 -24.70 16.99 38.64
N PHE A 468 -25.10 16.60 37.44
CA PHE A 468 -26.38 15.93 37.18
C PHE A 468 -26.55 14.67 38.02
N VAL A 469 -25.49 13.88 38.18
CA VAL A 469 -25.49 12.68 39.01
C VAL A 469 -25.65 12.97 40.51
N SER A 470 -25.30 14.17 40.98
CA SER A 470 -25.52 14.58 42.39
C SER A 470 -27.01 14.72 42.74
N LEU A 471 -27.88 14.82 41.74
CA LEU A 471 -29.32 14.95 41.90
C LEU A 471 -30.06 13.59 41.94
N MET A 472 -29.35 12.48 41.68
CA MET A 472 -29.96 11.14 41.58
C MET A 472 -30.05 10.42 42.94
N PRO A 473 -31.05 9.54 43.15
CA PRO A 473 -32.15 9.24 42.22
C PRO A 473 -33.20 10.35 42.21
N MET A 474 -33.78 10.62 41.04
CA MET A 474 -34.86 11.60 40.90
C MET A 474 -35.97 11.08 40.01
N THR A 475 -37.16 11.64 40.14
CA THR A 475 -38.28 11.39 39.23
C THR A 475 -38.80 12.70 38.68
N LEU A 476 -38.81 12.82 37.37
CA LEU A 476 -39.25 14.01 36.65
C LEU A 476 -40.53 13.70 35.88
N THR A 477 -41.44 14.67 35.83
CA THR A 477 -42.45 14.70 34.77
C THR A 477 -41.80 15.36 33.56
N MET A 478 -41.77 14.66 32.43
CA MET A 478 -41.18 15.14 31.19
C MET A 478 -42.26 15.33 30.13
N ASP A 479 -42.52 16.57 29.76
CA ASP A 479 -43.50 16.97 28.77
C ASP A 479 -42.98 16.76 27.35
N ASP A 480 -43.92 16.55 26.42
CA ASP A 480 -43.58 16.37 25.01
C ASP A 480 -43.37 17.72 24.33
N LEU A 481 -42.19 17.89 23.73
CA LEU A 481 -41.86 19.07 22.97
C LEU A 481 -41.55 18.70 21.52
N PHE A 482 -42.30 19.31 20.61
CA PHE A 482 -42.24 19.12 19.15
C PHE A 482 -42.37 17.67 18.66
N LYS A 483 -42.88 16.73 19.48
CA LYS A 483 -42.87 15.29 19.17
C LYS A 483 -41.47 14.76 18.83
N ARG A 484 -40.47 15.39 19.44
CA ARG A 484 -39.03 15.22 19.18
C ARG A 484 -38.29 14.87 20.46
N GLU A 485 -38.56 15.62 21.51
CA GLU A 485 -37.91 15.50 22.80
C GLU A 485 -38.94 15.42 23.92
N LYS A 486 -38.58 14.70 24.98
CA LYS A 486 -39.24 14.84 26.29
C LYS A 486 -38.38 15.77 27.11
N PHE A 487 -38.94 16.82 27.70
CA PHE A 487 -38.18 17.75 28.54
C PHE A 487 -38.81 17.89 29.92
N GLY A 488 -38.00 18.15 30.94
CA GLY A 488 -38.46 18.40 32.30
C GLY A 488 -37.50 19.30 33.05
N HIS A 489 -37.90 19.72 34.24
CA HIS A 489 -37.14 20.65 35.06
C HIS A 489 -36.40 19.94 36.19
N LEU A 490 -35.10 20.14 36.26
CA LEU A 490 -34.25 19.70 37.36
C LEU A 490 -34.55 20.51 38.64
N PRO A 491 -34.30 19.94 39.84
CA PRO A 491 -34.45 20.65 41.12
C PRO A 491 -33.59 21.92 41.23
N ARG A 492 -32.49 22.00 40.48
CA ARG A 492 -31.62 23.17 40.35
C ARG A 492 -30.87 23.15 39.03
N ALA A 493 -30.36 24.32 38.63
CA ALA A 493 -29.39 24.43 37.55
C ALA A 493 -28.11 23.62 37.85
N LEU A 494 -27.51 23.09 36.80
CA LEU A 494 -26.23 22.38 36.85
C LEU A 494 -25.07 23.33 36.61
N SER A 495 -23.95 23.03 37.25
CA SER A 495 -22.67 23.70 37.05
C SER A 495 -22.01 23.30 35.73
N GLY A 496 -21.38 24.26 35.06
CA GLY A 496 -20.58 24.05 33.85
C GLY A 496 -20.92 25.02 32.72
N ASP A 497 -19.86 25.53 32.12
CA ASP A 497 -19.84 26.65 31.19
C ASP A 497 -18.95 26.26 30.01
N GLY A 498 -19.59 25.78 28.94
CA GLY A 498 -18.96 25.45 27.67
C GLY A 498 -19.90 25.82 26.52
N GLU A 499 -19.34 26.00 25.31
CA GLU A 499 -20.16 26.18 24.10
C GLU A 499 -21.07 24.96 23.91
N GLY A 500 -22.38 25.18 23.94
CA GLY A 500 -23.36 24.12 23.81
C GLY A 500 -23.35 23.53 22.40
N ALA A 501 -23.53 22.21 22.32
CA ALA A 501 -23.74 21.52 21.06
C ALA A 501 -24.92 22.13 20.30
N ARG A 502 -24.73 22.26 18.98
CA ARG A 502 -25.70 22.87 18.06
C ARG A 502 -26.50 21.83 17.27
N THR A 503 -26.20 20.57 17.50
CA THR A 503 -26.81 19.38 16.91
C THR A 503 -27.10 18.38 18.03
N TYR A 504 -28.03 17.48 17.79
CA TYR A 504 -28.41 16.41 18.71
C TYR A 504 -28.58 15.12 17.94
N GLU A 505 -28.48 13.99 18.63
CA GLU A 505 -28.71 12.65 18.10
C GLU A 505 -29.87 11.98 18.85
N VAL A 506 -30.63 11.10 18.19
CA VAL A 506 -31.68 10.31 18.86
C VAL A 506 -31.08 9.44 19.95
N GLY A 507 -31.49 9.63 21.20
CA GLY A 507 -30.92 9.00 22.40
C GLY A 507 -30.12 9.94 23.29
N ASP A 508 -29.91 11.21 22.91
CA ASP A 508 -29.19 12.16 23.75
C ASP A 508 -30.05 12.58 24.95
N VAL A 509 -29.46 12.49 26.15
CA VAL A 509 -29.93 13.14 27.36
C VAL A 509 -29.14 14.43 27.53
N VAL A 510 -29.80 15.58 27.51
CA VAL A 510 -29.15 16.88 27.40
C VAL A 510 -29.63 17.85 28.47
N TYR A 511 -28.79 18.83 28.78
CA TYR A 511 -29.10 19.96 29.65
C TYR A 511 -29.14 21.25 28.84
N TRP A 512 -30.08 22.14 29.16
CA TRP A 512 -30.23 23.44 28.51
C TRP A 512 -29.73 24.58 29.41
N PRO A 513 -28.44 24.96 29.33
CA PRO A 513 -27.92 26.06 30.13
C PRO A 513 -28.49 27.42 29.68
N PRO A 514 -28.58 28.42 30.58
CA PRO A 514 -28.27 28.35 32.02
C PRO A 514 -29.45 27.88 32.89
N GLY A 515 -30.57 27.48 32.27
CA GLY A 515 -31.80 27.06 32.97
C GLY A 515 -31.72 25.65 33.54
N PRO A 516 -32.70 25.21 34.35
CA PRO A 516 -32.70 23.88 34.96
C PRO A 516 -33.24 22.78 34.03
N ASP A 517 -33.25 22.97 32.70
CA ASP A 517 -34.01 22.09 31.81
C ASP A 517 -33.17 20.89 31.36
N VAL A 518 -33.75 19.70 31.44
CA VAL A 518 -33.19 18.45 30.91
C VAL A 518 -34.12 17.90 29.84
N ALA A 519 -33.57 17.39 28.74
CA ALA A 519 -34.35 16.79 27.68
C ALA A 519 -33.77 15.45 27.20
N VAL A 520 -34.64 14.58 26.68
CA VAL A 520 -34.29 13.33 26.02
C VAL A 520 -34.81 13.39 24.58
N PHE A 521 -33.90 13.37 23.61
CA PHE A 521 -34.26 13.32 22.20
C PHE A 521 -34.60 11.87 21.81
N TYR A 522 -35.82 11.64 21.32
CA TYR A 522 -36.27 10.30 20.92
C TYR A 522 -36.63 10.20 19.43
N ARG A 523 -36.55 11.33 18.70
CA ARG A 523 -36.77 11.41 17.25
C ARG A 523 -35.91 12.53 16.66
N HIS A 524 -35.57 12.41 15.38
CA HIS A 524 -34.87 13.44 14.61
C HIS A 524 -35.86 14.22 13.74
N ASP A 525 -35.71 15.54 13.65
CA ASP A 525 -36.50 16.41 12.78
C ASP A 525 -35.66 17.25 11.79
N GLY A 526 -34.32 17.09 11.82
CA GLY A 526 -33.41 17.82 10.93
C GLY A 526 -33.05 19.24 11.38
N GLN A 527 -33.60 19.71 12.51
CA GLN A 527 -33.35 21.06 12.99
C GLN A 527 -32.06 21.18 13.79
N ARG A 528 -31.46 22.36 13.74
CA ARG A 528 -30.31 22.73 14.59
C ARG A 528 -30.78 23.39 15.88
N ILE A 529 -30.03 23.19 16.95
CA ILE A 529 -30.27 23.86 18.23
C ILE A 529 -29.82 25.33 18.11
N PRO A 530 -30.60 26.32 18.61
CA PRO A 530 -30.22 27.74 18.63
C PRO A 530 -29.11 28.04 19.66
N ALA A 531 -28.56 29.25 19.65
CA ALA A 531 -27.57 29.66 20.67
C ALA A 531 -28.27 29.80 22.03
N PRO A 532 -27.62 29.44 23.16
CA PRO A 532 -26.21 29.07 23.34
C PRO A 532 -25.88 27.58 23.07
N GLY A 533 -26.86 26.76 22.71
CA GLY A 533 -26.71 25.32 22.49
C GLY A 533 -27.10 24.48 23.71
N ILE A 534 -26.90 23.17 23.61
CA ILE A 534 -27.21 22.17 24.65
C ILE A 534 -25.96 21.45 25.15
N THR A 535 -25.96 21.01 26.39
CA THR A 535 -24.87 20.19 26.95
C THR A 535 -25.32 18.74 27.01
N VAL A 536 -24.64 17.83 26.29
CA VAL A 536 -24.95 16.40 26.33
C VAL A 536 -24.46 15.81 27.67
N LEU A 537 -25.39 15.25 28.45
CA LEU A 537 -25.16 14.65 29.76
C LEU A 537 -24.93 13.14 29.66
N ALA A 538 -25.72 12.46 28.84
CA ALA A 538 -25.66 11.01 28.65
C ALA A 538 -26.17 10.60 27.26
N ARG A 539 -25.85 9.38 26.86
CA ARG A 539 -26.33 8.74 25.64
C ARG A 539 -27.10 7.48 25.98
N ILE A 540 -28.36 7.36 25.56
CA ILE A 540 -29.15 6.14 25.72
C ILE A 540 -28.54 5.03 24.86
N ASP A 541 -28.12 3.94 25.51
CA ASP A 541 -27.56 2.73 24.89
C ASP A 541 -28.67 1.81 24.37
N SER A 542 -29.81 1.76 25.06
CA SER A 542 -30.97 0.92 24.72
C SER A 542 -32.26 1.47 25.32
N GLY A 543 -33.41 1.20 24.68
CA GLY A 543 -34.73 1.53 25.21
C GLY A 543 -35.23 2.95 24.92
N VAL A 544 -34.62 3.68 23.97
CA VAL A 544 -35.00 5.06 23.62
C VAL A 544 -36.47 5.17 23.17
N GLU A 545 -37.01 4.12 22.58
CA GLU A 545 -38.41 4.01 22.15
C GLU A 545 -39.41 4.14 23.32
N ALA A 546 -38.97 3.96 24.57
CA ALA A 546 -39.81 4.22 25.74
C ALA A 546 -40.25 5.69 25.82
N PHE A 547 -39.48 6.61 25.24
CA PHE A 547 -39.76 8.05 25.25
C PHE A 547 -40.71 8.50 24.14
N SER A 548 -41.05 7.65 23.16
CA SER A 548 -41.95 8.04 22.06
C SER A 548 -43.44 7.95 22.41
N ALA A 549 -43.80 7.62 23.66
CA ALA A 549 -45.18 7.56 24.11
C ALA A 549 -45.82 8.97 24.14
N PRO A 550 -47.10 9.12 23.74
CA PRO A 550 -47.75 10.42 23.66
C PRO A 550 -47.99 11.02 25.06
N GLY A 551 -47.95 12.35 25.15
CA GLY A 551 -48.20 13.10 26.38
C GLY A 551 -47.04 13.12 27.38
N PRO A 552 -47.25 13.68 28.58
CA PRO A 552 -46.22 13.76 29.62
C PRO A 552 -45.83 12.38 30.13
N LEU A 553 -44.54 12.15 30.34
CA LEU A 553 -44.00 10.89 30.87
C LEU A 553 -43.39 11.11 32.25
N ARG A 554 -43.70 10.20 33.18
CA ARG A 554 -43.01 10.16 34.47
C ARG A 554 -41.76 9.29 34.32
N VAL A 555 -40.59 9.91 34.49
CA VAL A 555 -39.27 9.30 34.25
C VAL A 555 -38.48 9.28 35.55
N THR A 556 -38.19 8.09 36.06
CA THR A 556 -37.28 7.90 37.20
C THR A 556 -35.87 7.66 36.68
N ILE A 557 -34.92 8.48 37.11
CA ILE A 557 -33.51 8.44 36.71
C ILE A 557 -32.69 8.04 37.93
N GLU A 558 -32.04 6.89 37.83
CA GLU A 558 -31.22 6.30 38.89
C GLU A 558 -29.88 5.82 38.31
N ARG A 559 -28.89 5.63 39.18
CA ARG A 559 -27.63 4.98 38.77
C ARG A 559 -27.91 3.51 38.53
N LEU A 560 -27.42 2.98 37.43
CA LEU A 560 -27.42 1.56 37.15
C LEU A 560 -26.16 0.98 37.82
N GLU A 561 -26.36 0.20 38.89
CA GLU A 561 -25.29 -0.45 39.66
C GLU A 561 -24.46 -1.44 38.83
#